data_AF-A0A955ZDU4-F1
#
_entry.id   AF-A0A955ZDU4-F1
#
_cell.length_a   1.000
_cell.length_b   1.000
_cell.length_c   1.000
_cell.angle_alpha   90.00
_cell.angle_beta   90.00
_cell.angle_gamma   90.00
#
_symmetry.space_group_name_H-M   'P 1'
#
loop_
_entity.id
_entity.type
_entity.pdbx_description
1 polymer ?
#
loop_
_entity_poly.entity_id
_entity_poly.type
_entity_poly.pdbx_seq_one_letter_code
_entity_poly.pdbx_strand_id
1 'polypeptide(L)'
;MRYLRVIWRHAFPDEPVLLYSEVDEEGWERRKLEIFADGRVGFADSAEQNLSTFLSETQIPSNDEIASDAQFVPSEIGKEEFERVWAQRRSGIIDAASQG
;
A
#
# COMPACT_ATOMS: atom_id res chain seq x y z
N MET A 1 11.72 10.02 -4.09
CA MET A 1 10.51 9.22 -3.75
C MET A 1 10.87 7.75 -3.78
N ARG A 2 10.35 6.99 -2.82
CA ARG A 2 10.42 5.52 -2.80
C ARG A 2 9.00 4.95 -2.92
N TYR A 3 8.91 3.75 -3.45
CA TYR A 3 7.64 3.05 -3.63
C TYR A 3 7.77 1.69 -2.95
N LEU A 4 6.82 1.35 -2.09
CA LEU A 4 6.84 0.07 -1.39
C LEU A 4 5.50 -0.63 -1.48
N ARG A 5 5.57 -1.95 -1.44
CA ARG A 5 4.47 -2.87 -1.29
C ARG A 5 4.67 -3.66 0.00
N VAL A 6 3.65 -3.77 0.83
CA VAL A 6 3.69 -4.53 2.08
C VAL A 6 2.58 -5.57 2.08
N ILE A 7 2.95 -6.84 2.14
CA ILE A 7 1.98 -7.90 2.43
C ILE A 7 1.77 -7.92 3.94
N TRP A 8 0.52 -7.83 4.38
CA TRP A 8 0.16 -7.97 5.79
C TRP A 8 -0.50 -9.33 6.03
N ARG A 9 0.19 -10.18 6.78
CA ARG A 9 -0.20 -11.55 7.09
C ARG A 9 -1.04 -11.57 8.37
N HIS A 10 -2.34 -11.73 8.20
CA HIS A 10 -3.29 -11.93 9.28
C HIS A 10 -4.54 -12.68 8.78
N ALA A 11 -5.47 -12.97 9.69
CA ALA A 11 -6.78 -13.54 9.38
C ALA A 11 -7.95 -12.58 9.66
N PHE A 12 -7.67 -11.32 10.01
CA PHE A 12 -8.69 -10.29 10.19
C PHE A 12 -9.37 -9.94 8.84
N PRO A 13 -10.69 -10.16 8.68
CA PRO A 13 -11.36 -9.96 7.40
C PRO A 13 -11.58 -8.48 7.05
N ASP A 14 -11.60 -7.61 8.05
CA ASP A 14 -11.85 -6.17 7.89
C ASP A 14 -10.57 -5.36 7.69
N GLU A 15 -9.40 -6.00 7.72
CA GLU A 15 -8.09 -5.38 7.54
C GLU A 15 -7.52 -5.67 6.14
N PRO A 16 -6.70 -4.76 5.57
CA PRO A 16 -6.09 -4.97 4.27
C PRO A 16 -4.96 -6.00 4.31
N VAL A 17 -4.91 -6.86 3.30
CA VAL A 17 -3.86 -7.90 3.17
C VAL A 17 -2.66 -7.40 2.36
N LEU A 18 -2.81 -6.30 1.62
CA LEU A 18 -1.75 -5.71 0.80
C LEU A 18 -1.83 -4.19 0.82
N LEU A 19 -0.70 -3.55 1.07
CA LEU A 19 -0.57 -2.10 1.08
C LEU A 19 0.42 -1.66 0.00
N TYR A 20 0.14 -0.55 -0.65
CA TYR A 20 1.06 0.15 -1.55
C TYR A 20 1.21 1.58 -1.08
N SER A 21 2.44 2.07 -0.99
CA SER A 21 2.72 3.44 -0.56
C SER A 21 3.72 4.12 -1.49
N GLU A 22 3.40 5.35 -1.92
CA GLU A 22 4.38 6.29 -2.44
C GLU A 22 4.84 7.18 -1.29
N VAL A 23 6.14 7.21 -1.05
CA VAL A 23 6.74 7.96 0.05
C VAL A 23 7.73 8.97 -0.50
N ASP A 24 7.67 10.21 -0.03
CA ASP A 24 8.60 11.26 -0.45
C ASP A 24 10.01 11.08 0.16
N GLU A 25 10.90 12.01 -0.16
CA GLU A 25 12.30 11.98 0.30
C GLU A 25 12.43 12.28 1.80
N GLU A 26 11.40 12.87 2.40
CA GLU A 26 11.31 13.18 3.83
C GLU A 26 10.63 12.03 4.61
N GLY A 27 10.26 10.94 3.94
CA GLY A 27 9.64 9.77 4.57
C GLY A 27 8.12 9.86 4.73
N TRP A 28 7.47 10.92 4.21
CA TRP A 28 6.02 11.09 4.33
C TRP A 28 5.27 10.38 3.21
N GLU A 29 4.18 9.72 3.58
CA GLU A 29 3.30 9.07 2.62
C GLU A 29 2.53 10.11 1.78
N ARG A 30 2.60 9.97 0.46
CA ARG A 30 1.95 10.86 -0.51
C ARG A 30 0.70 10.25 -1.11
N ARG A 31 0.75 8.95 -1.36
CA ARG A 31 -0.34 8.15 -1.91
C ARG A 31 -0.31 6.76 -1.26
N LYS A 32 -1.48 6.22 -0.97
CA LYS A 32 -1.65 4.90 -0.37
C LYS A 32 -2.74 4.11 -1.10
N LEU A 33 -2.52 2.81 -1.30
CA LEU A 33 -3.61 1.85 -1.54
C LEU A 33 -3.62 0.76 -0.47
N GLU A 34 -4.81 0.28 -0.16
CA GLU A 34 -5.10 -0.82 0.75
C GLU A 34 -6.00 -1.83 0.00
N ILE A 35 -5.52 -3.05 -0.19
CA ILE A 35 -6.28 -4.13 -0.82
C ILE A 35 -6.77 -5.08 0.26
N PHE A 36 -8.08 -5.21 0.38
CA PHE A 36 -8.74 -6.08 1.35
C PHE A 36 -8.87 -7.50 0.79
N ALA A 37 -8.98 -8.49 1.68
CA ALA A 37 -9.10 -9.89 1.28
C ALA A 37 -10.33 -10.16 0.39
N ASP A 38 -11.39 -9.36 0.52
CA ASP A 38 -12.60 -9.43 -0.30
C ASP A 38 -12.49 -8.71 -1.67
N GLY A 39 -11.32 -8.13 -1.98
CA GLY A 39 -11.04 -7.44 -3.24
C GLY A 39 -11.40 -5.95 -3.24
N ARG A 40 -12.02 -5.43 -2.18
CA ARG A 40 -12.17 -3.98 -1.98
C ARG A 40 -10.81 -3.29 -2.02
N VAL A 41 -10.83 -2.05 -2.54
CA VAL A 41 -9.64 -1.21 -2.70
C VAL A 41 -9.88 0.11 -1.99
N GLY A 42 -9.15 0.31 -0.90
CA GLY A 42 -8.96 1.59 -0.23
C GLY A 42 -7.83 2.37 -0.90
N PHE A 43 -7.94 3.69 -0.97
CA PHE A 43 -6.90 4.56 -1.45
C PHE A 43 -7.01 5.95 -0.82
N ALA A 44 -5.87 6.63 -0.71
CA ALA A 44 -5.79 8.01 -0.26
C ALA A 44 -4.65 8.76 -0.94
N ASP A 45 -4.87 10.04 -1.22
CA ASP A 45 -3.85 11.04 -1.55
C ASP A 45 -4.28 12.41 -1.00
N SER A 46 -3.52 13.46 -1.29
CA SER A 46 -3.81 14.84 -0.85
C SER A 46 -5.18 15.41 -1.26
N ALA A 47 -5.84 14.85 -2.28
CA ALA A 47 -7.08 15.34 -2.87
C ALA A 47 -8.26 14.39 -2.67
N GLU A 48 -8.03 13.09 -2.49
CA GLU A 48 -9.10 12.10 -2.37
C GLU A 48 -8.79 10.97 -1.40
N GLN A 49 -9.83 10.37 -0.85
CA GLN A 49 -9.77 9.13 -0.06
C GLN A 49 -11.07 8.31 -0.21
N ASN A 50 -10.99 7.00 0.01
CA ASN A 50 -12.17 6.13 0.14
C ASN A 50 -11.96 5.06 1.24
N LEU A 51 -13.02 4.33 1.58
CA LEU A 51 -13.01 3.18 2.51
C LEU A 51 -12.29 3.42 3.84
N SER A 52 -12.29 4.66 4.35
CA SER A 52 -11.57 5.05 5.55
C SER A 52 -10.05 4.77 5.47
N THR A 53 -9.49 4.71 4.26
CA THR A 53 -8.06 4.74 4.03
C THR A 53 -7.55 6.16 4.21
N PHE A 54 -6.47 6.31 4.97
CA PHE A 54 -5.81 7.59 5.23
C PHE A 54 -4.31 7.45 5.01
N LEU A 55 -3.67 8.57 4.68
CA LEU A 55 -2.21 8.68 4.68
C LEU A 55 -1.69 8.56 6.13
N SER A 56 -0.52 7.96 6.29
CA SER A 56 0.14 7.87 7.59
C SER A 56 0.38 9.25 8.22
N GLU A 57 0.06 9.39 9.50
CA GLU A 57 0.35 10.59 10.31
C GLU A 57 1.81 10.68 10.75
N THR A 58 2.58 9.62 10.50
CA THR A 58 4.01 9.53 10.80
C THR A 58 4.79 9.12 9.56
N GLN A 59 6.10 9.38 9.58
CA GLN A 59 7.01 8.90 8.55
C GLN A 59 6.93 7.39 8.41
N ILE A 60 6.90 6.90 7.17
CA ILE A 60 6.91 5.47 6.90
C ILE A 60 8.28 4.90 7.32
N PRO A 61 8.33 3.85 8.13
CA PRO A 61 9.58 3.23 8.56
C PRO A 61 10.39 2.63 7.39
N SER A 62 11.63 2.24 7.67
CA SER A 62 12.44 1.48 6.71
C SER A 62 11.91 0.05 6.53
N ASN A 63 12.29 -0.62 5.44
CA ASN A 63 11.84 -2.00 5.20
C ASN A 63 12.36 -2.97 6.27
N ASP A 64 13.53 -2.73 6.84
CA ASP A 64 14.08 -3.56 7.93
C ASP A 64 13.24 -3.43 9.20
N GLU A 65 12.86 -2.20 9.56
CA GLU A 65 11.97 -1.93 10.68
C GLU A 65 10.58 -2.56 10.49
N ILE A 66 10.01 -2.44 9.29
CA ILE A 66 8.72 -3.08 8.97
C ILE A 66 8.84 -4.61 9.06
N ALA A 67 9.90 -5.19 8.50
CA ALA A 67 10.12 -6.65 8.48
C ALA A 67 10.50 -7.23 9.86
N SER A 68 10.83 -6.39 10.84
CA SER A 68 11.07 -6.80 12.24
C SER A 68 9.80 -7.43 12.86
N ASP A 69 8.62 -7.02 12.39
CA ASP A 69 7.37 -7.70 12.70
C ASP A 69 7.01 -8.70 11.59
N ALA A 70 6.97 -9.99 11.95
CA ALA A 70 6.76 -11.11 11.03
C ALA A 70 5.40 -11.10 10.31
N GLN A 71 4.45 -10.27 10.76
CA GLN A 71 3.19 -10.06 10.07
C GLN A 71 3.37 -9.24 8.80
N PHE A 72 4.41 -8.42 8.70
CA PHE A 72 4.62 -7.55 7.54
C PHE A 72 5.77 -8.06 6.67
N VAL A 73 5.53 -8.14 5.36
CA VAL A 73 6.54 -8.49 4.36
C VAL A 73 6.67 -7.33 3.37
N PRO A 74 7.56 -6.37 3.64
CA PRO A 74 7.79 -5.23 2.77
C PRO A 74 8.63 -5.62 1.56
N SER A 75 8.44 -4.91 0.45
CA SER A 75 9.24 -5.01 -0.77
C SER A 75 9.26 -3.65 -1.45
N GLU A 76 10.44 -3.19 -1.87
CA GLU A 76 10.53 -2.03 -2.75
C GLU A 76 10.01 -2.41 -4.14
N ILE A 77 9.25 -1.51 -4.74
CA ILE A 77 8.72 -1.66 -6.09
C ILE A 77 9.14 -0.47 -6.95
N GLY A 78 9.05 -0.63 -8.27
CA GLY A 78 9.27 0.48 -9.19
C GLY A 78 8.10 1.47 -9.19
N LYS A 79 8.39 2.73 -9.51
CA LYS A 79 7.36 3.74 -9.79
C LYS A 79 6.32 3.23 -10.79
N GLU A 80 6.76 2.59 -11.86
CA GLU A 80 5.87 2.08 -12.92
C GLU A 80 4.88 1.04 -12.38
N GLU A 81 5.29 0.19 -11.45
CA GLU A 81 4.39 -0.77 -10.80
C GLU A 81 3.35 -0.06 -9.94
N PHE A 82 3.79 0.89 -9.12
CA PHE A 82 2.88 1.70 -8.30
C PHE A 82 1.86 2.43 -9.15
N GLU A 83 2.29 3.13 -10.21
CA GLU A 83 1.39 3.89 -11.08
C GLU A 83 0.38 3.00 -11.80
N ARG A 84 0.78 1.77 -12.21
CA ARG A 84 -0.14 0.80 -12.80
C ARG A 84 -1.25 0.42 -11.82
N VAL A 85 -0.90 0.14 -10.57
CA VAL A 85 -1.88 -0.20 -9.52
C VAL A 85 -2.74 1.04 -9.19
N TRP A 86 -2.12 2.19 -9.03
CA TRP A 86 -2.79 3.46 -8.72
C TRP A 86 -3.80 3.87 -9.81
N ALA A 87 -3.50 3.66 -11.09
CA ALA A 87 -4.42 3.94 -12.18
C ALA A 87 -5.72 3.11 -12.12
N GLN A 88 -5.65 1.93 -11.51
CA GLN A 88 -6.77 1.00 -11.37
C GLN A 88 -7.56 1.18 -10.07
N ARG A 89 -7.16 2.12 -9.18
CA ARG A 89 -7.74 2.31 -7.84
C ARG A 89 -9.27 2.46 -7.79
N ARG A 90 -9.88 2.93 -8.89
CA ARG A 90 -11.33 3.12 -9.03
C ARG A 90 -12.06 1.94 -9.67
N SER A 91 -11.34 1.00 -10.26
CA SER A 91 -11.92 -0.12 -11.03
C SER A 91 -12.38 -1.28 -10.16
N GLY A 92 -11.97 -1.33 -8.88
CA GLY A 92 -12.25 -2.46 -7.97
C GLY A 92 -11.52 -3.76 -8.33
N ILE A 93 -10.70 -3.75 -9.38
CA ILE A 93 -9.83 -4.85 -9.80
C ILE A 93 -8.45 -4.23 -9.92
N ILE A 94 -7.52 -4.70 -9.10
CA ILE A 94 -6.11 -4.34 -9.19
C ILE A 94 -5.40 -5.54 -9.79
N ASP A 95 -4.83 -5.39 -10.98
CA ASP A 95 -3.79 -6.29 -11.47
C ASP A 95 -2.53 -6.11 -10.60
N ALA A 96 -2.57 -6.66 -9.39
CA ALA A 96 -1.40 -6.85 -8.57
C ALA A 96 -0.60 -7.94 -9.29
N ALA A 97 0.46 -7.51 -9.99
CA ALA A 97 1.31 -8.40 -10.75
C ALA A 97 1.57 -9.67 -9.92
N SER A 98 1.11 -10.81 -10.44
CA SER A 98 1.43 -12.12 -9.89
C SER A 98 2.94 -12.28 -10.01
N GLN A 99 3.66 -11.96 -8.95
CA GLN A 99 5.07 -12.31 -8.83
C GLN A 99 5.06 -13.82 -8.52
N GLY A 100 5.38 -14.61 -9.55
CA GLY A 100 5.60 -16.05 -9.45
C GLY A 100 6.88 -16.42 -8.72
#